data_AF-A0A8J5GFA1-F1
#
_entry.id   AF-A0A8J5GFA1-F1
#
_cell.length_a   1.000
_cell.length_b   1.000
_cell.length_c   1.000
_cell.angle_alpha   90.00
_cell.angle_beta   90.00
_cell.angle_gamma   90.00
#
_symmetry.space_group_name_H-M   'P 1'
#
loop_
_entity.id
_entity.type
_entity.pdbx_description
1 polymer ?
#
loop_
_entity_poly.entity_id
_entity_poly.type
_entity_poly.pdbx_seq_one_letter_code
_entity_poly.pdbx_strand_id
1 'polypeptide(L)'
;MASSCGLQWLLLAQALLVVVASSDSCHFPTIFNFGDSNSDTGGLSAAFGATPSPYGESFFGEPVGRYSNGRLLIDFIASSLGLPFLSTYLNSVGTNFSHGANFATSGSTIRQSYATLSQSGFSPISMDVQTWEFS
;
A
#
# COMPACT_ATOMS: atom_id res chain seq x y z
N MET A 1 34.20 -21.37 -45.03
CA MET A 1 34.42 -21.59 -43.59
C MET A 1 34.02 -20.31 -42.87
N ALA A 2 32.76 -20.20 -42.42
CA ALA A 2 32.33 -19.04 -41.64
C ALA A 2 33.09 -19.06 -40.30
N SER A 3 33.75 -17.95 -39.96
CA SER A 3 34.54 -17.79 -38.74
C SER A 3 33.68 -18.11 -37.50
N SER A 4 34.11 -19.06 -36.66
CA SER A 4 33.38 -19.46 -35.45
C SER A 4 33.12 -18.28 -34.50
N CYS A 5 33.94 -17.22 -34.61
CA CYS A 5 33.79 -15.98 -33.87
C CYS A 5 32.47 -15.26 -34.22
N GLY A 6 32.07 -15.24 -35.50
CA GLY A 6 30.82 -14.58 -35.93
C GLY A 6 29.56 -15.30 -35.44
N LEU A 7 29.60 -16.64 -35.35
CA LEU A 7 28.50 -17.44 -34.83
C LEU A 7 28.34 -17.26 -33.31
N GLN A 8 29.45 -17.11 -32.58
CA GLN A 8 29.45 -16.84 -31.13
C GLN A 8 28.79 -15.50 -30.79
N TRP A 9 29.12 -14.44 -31.54
CA TRP A 9 28.51 -13.11 -31.35
C TRP A 9 27.02 -13.11 -31.69
N LEU A 10 26.60 -13.85 -32.72
CA LEU A 10 25.20 -13.97 -33.11
C LEU A 10 24.38 -14.72 -32.04
N LEU A 11 24.95 -15.77 -31.44
CA LEU A 11 24.32 -16.51 -30.35
C LEU A 11 24.22 -15.68 -29.07
N LEU A 12 25.26 -14.90 -28.74
CA LEU A 12 25.23 -13.97 -27.60
C LEU A 12 24.19 -12.85 -27.80
N ALA A 13 24.10 -12.29 -29.01
CA ALA A 13 23.10 -11.28 -29.33
C ALA A 13 21.67 -11.83 -29.26
N GLN A 14 21.44 -13.06 -29.73
CA GLN A 14 20.14 -13.74 -29.62
C GLN A 14 19.80 -14.07 -28.16
N ALA A 15 20.75 -14.56 -27.37
CA ALA A 15 20.54 -14.81 -25.95
C ALA A 15 20.20 -13.53 -25.19
N LEU A 16 20.90 -12.42 -25.48
CA LEU A 16 20.60 -11.11 -24.91
C LEU A 16 19.20 -10.63 -25.30
N LEU A 17 18.80 -10.81 -26.56
CA LEU A 17 17.45 -10.46 -27.04
C LEU A 17 16.36 -11.25 -26.31
N VAL A 18 16.57 -12.55 -26.07
CA VAL A 18 15.65 -13.42 -25.34
C VAL A 18 15.53 -12.99 -23.87
N VAL A 19 16.65 -12.65 -23.21
CA VAL A 19 16.64 -12.16 -21.82
C VAL A 19 15.83 -10.86 -21.70
N VAL A 20 16.02 -9.92 -22.63
CA VAL A 20 15.26 -8.65 -22.67
C VAL A 20 13.78 -8.87 -22.98
N ALA A 21 13.45 -9.84 -23.85
CA ALA A 21 12.07 -10.18 -24.17
C ALA A 21 11.35 -10.96 -23.05
N SER A 22 12.10 -11.65 -22.18
CA SER A 22 11.57 -12.50 -21.09
C SER A 22 11.26 -11.75 -19.79
N SER A 23 11.43 -10.43 -19.73
CA SER A 23 10.93 -9.63 -18.62
C SER A 23 9.44 -9.35 -18.80
N ASP A 24 8.60 -10.39 -18.71
CA ASP A 24 7.17 -10.18 -18.52
C ASP A 24 6.98 -9.46 -17.19
N SER A 25 6.78 -8.14 -17.26
CA SER A 25 6.48 -7.34 -16.09
C SER A 25 5.11 -7.77 -15.57
N CYS A 26 5.06 -8.37 -14.38
CA CYS A 26 3.78 -8.60 -13.71
C CYS A 26 3.06 -7.27 -13.54
N HIS A 27 1.90 -7.13 -14.20
CA HIS A 27 1.07 -5.95 -14.08
C HIS A 27 0.11 -6.11 -12.91
N PHE A 28 0.29 -5.29 -11.86
CA PHE A 28 -0.60 -5.24 -10.70
C PHE A 28 -1.47 -3.98 -10.79
N PRO A 29 -2.75 -4.08 -11.17
CA PRO A 29 -3.60 -2.90 -11.45
C PRO A 29 -4.13 -2.21 -10.18
N THR A 30 -4.09 -2.89 -9.03
CA THR A 30 -4.74 -2.46 -7.78
C THR A 30 -4.01 -3.01 -6.55
N ILE A 31 -4.13 -2.33 -5.42
CA ILE A 31 -3.65 -2.82 -4.11
C ILE A 31 -4.81 -2.77 -3.10
N PHE A 32 -5.05 -3.89 -2.43
CA PHE A 32 -5.91 -3.95 -1.24
C PHE A 32 -5.02 -4.23 -0.03
N ASN A 33 -5.03 -3.33 0.94
CA ASN A 33 -4.14 -3.40 2.10
C ASN A 33 -4.95 -3.50 3.40
N PHE A 34 -4.47 -4.35 4.30
CA PHE A 34 -5.02 -4.59 5.63
C PHE A 34 -3.89 -4.43 6.64
N GLY A 35 -4.21 -4.06 7.89
CA GLY A 35 -3.20 -3.97 8.93
C GLY A 35 -3.49 -2.92 9.99
N ASP A 36 -2.40 -2.33 10.47
CA ASP A 36 -2.38 -1.41 11.60
C ASP A 36 -1.78 -0.04 11.22
N SER A 37 -1.25 0.67 12.21
CA SER A 37 -0.68 2.01 12.05
C SER A 37 0.48 2.09 11.05
N ASN A 38 1.17 0.97 10.77
CA ASN A 38 2.30 0.96 9.84
C ASN A 38 1.87 1.19 8.38
N SER A 39 0.61 0.90 8.07
CA SER A 39 0.05 1.05 6.72
C SER A 39 -1.26 1.82 6.67
N ASP A 40 -1.81 2.27 7.80
CA ASP A 40 -3.02 3.09 7.89
C ASP A 40 -2.87 4.47 7.20
N THR A 41 -3.57 4.67 6.09
CA THR A 41 -3.56 5.93 5.32
C THR A 41 -4.60 6.96 5.78
N GLY A 42 -5.29 6.73 6.91
CA GLY A 42 -6.27 7.66 7.48
C GLY A 42 -7.53 7.00 8.05
N GLY A 43 -7.60 5.67 8.13
CA GLY A 43 -8.74 4.89 8.61
C GLY A 43 -9.08 5.18 10.07
N LEU A 44 -8.11 5.17 10.98
CA LEU A 44 -8.41 5.56 12.36
C LEU A 44 -8.87 7.03 12.43
N SER A 45 -8.27 7.90 11.60
CA SER A 45 -8.64 9.31 11.58
C SER A 45 -10.05 9.58 11.08
N ALA A 46 -10.49 8.82 10.07
CA ALA A 46 -11.84 8.89 9.53
C ALA A 46 -12.89 8.46 10.57
N ALA A 47 -12.57 7.46 11.41
CA ALA A 47 -13.50 6.94 12.41
C ALA A 47 -13.45 7.67 13.76
N PHE A 48 -12.29 8.14 14.21
CA PHE A 48 -12.06 8.61 15.58
C PHE A 48 -11.44 10.01 15.69
N GLY A 49 -11.17 10.68 14.56
CA GLY A 49 -10.66 12.05 14.52
C GLY A 49 -9.20 12.14 14.09
N ALA A 50 -8.83 13.30 13.55
CA ALA A 50 -7.54 13.52 12.89
C ALA A 50 -6.34 13.31 13.83
N THR A 51 -5.23 12.83 13.24
CA THR A 51 -3.94 12.79 13.92
C THR A 51 -3.43 14.21 14.20
N PRO A 52 -2.79 14.46 15.36
CA PRO A 52 -2.23 15.77 15.67
C PRO A 52 -0.91 16.02 14.90
N SER A 53 -0.41 17.26 14.94
CA SER A 53 1.01 17.53 14.59
C SER A 53 1.93 16.69 15.51
N PRO A 54 3.08 16.18 15.02
CA PRO A 54 3.79 16.53 13.77
C PRO A 54 3.52 15.63 12.57
N TYR A 55 2.50 14.77 12.63
CA TYR A 55 2.25 13.82 11.57
C TYR A 55 1.96 14.53 10.23
N GLY A 56 2.52 14.04 9.13
CA GLY A 56 2.42 14.60 7.78
C GLY A 56 3.34 15.78 7.43
N GLU A 57 4.00 16.44 8.40
CA GLU A 57 4.77 17.68 8.15
C GLU A 57 5.91 17.55 7.13
N SER A 58 6.60 16.40 7.06
CA SER A 58 7.78 16.22 6.20
C SER A 58 7.45 15.95 4.72
N PHE A 59 6.24 15.51 4.39
CA PHE A 59 5.86 15.17 3.00
C PHE A 59 4.55 15.83 2.55
N PHE A 60 3.52 15.82 3.40
CA PHE A 60 2.22 16.39 3.09
C PHE A 60 2.11 17.86 3.52
N GLY A 61 2.95 18.30 4.47
CA GLY A 61 2.97 19.67 5.01
C GLY A 61 1.92 19.94 6.09
N GLU A 62 1.02 18.99 6.34
CA GLU A 62 -0.02 19.05 7.37
C GLU A 62 -0.45 17.64 7.81
N PRO A 63 -1.12 17.49 8.97
CA PRO A 63 -1.69 16.21 9.37
C PRO A 63 -2.77 15.71 8.42
N VAL A 64 -2.47 14.61 7.73
CA VAL A 64 -3.37 13.92 6.80
C VAL A 64 -3.94 12.61 7.37
N GLY A 65 -3.94 12.47 8.69
CA GLY A 65 -4.55 11.33 9.39
C GLY A 65 -3.68 10.06 9.49
N ARG A 66 -2.40 10.15 9.15
CA ARG A 66 -1.43 9.04 9.19
C ARG A 66 -0.55 9.14 10.42
N TYR A 67 -0.13 8.01 11.00
CA TYR A 67 0.85 8.01 12.12
C TYR A 67 2.30 8.02 11.60
N SER A 68 2.60 8.93 10.68
CA SER A 68 3.93 9.17 10.12
C SER A 68 4.09 10.65 9.80
N ASN A 69 5.30 11.20 9.94
CA ASN A 69 5.60 12.57 9.49
C ASN A 69 5.60 12.70 7.96
N GLY A 70 5.46 11.59 7.21
CA GLY A 70 5.33 11.64 5.76
C GLY A 70 4.69 10.37 5.21
N ARG A 71 5.31 9.81 4.18
CA ARG A 71 4.83 8.59 3.53
C ARG A 71 4.93 7.36 4.44
N LEU A 72 4.08 6.39 4.18
CA LEU A 72 4.07 5.05 4.78
C LEU A 72 4.70 4.05 3.81
N LEU A 73 5.06 2.86 4.29
CA LEU A 73 5.61 1.79 3.45
C LEU A 73 4.72 1.49 2.23
N ILE A 74 3.39 1.50 2.43
CA ILE A 74 2.42 1.24 1.38
C ILE A 74 2.46 2.28 0.24
N ASP A 75 2.84 3.53 0.51
CA ASP A 75 2.97 4.56 -0.52
C ASP A 75 4.18 4.28 -1.44
N PHE A 76 5.27 3.77 -0.87
CA PHE A 76 6.44 3.37 -1.65
C PHE A 76 6.13 2.16 -2.53
N ILE A 77 5.37 1.19 -2.00
CA ILE A 77 4.90 0.03 -2.77
C ILE A 77 4.01 0.51 -3.94
N ALA A 78 2.98 1.32 -3.67
CA ALA A 78 2.11 1.87 -4.70
C ALA A 78 2.90 2.65 -5.77
N SER A 79 3.84 3.50 -5.34
CA SER A 79 4.72 4.27 -6.26
C SER A 79 5.56 3.34 -7.15
N SER A 80 6.10 2.26 -6.58
CA SER A 80 6.91 1.28 -7.32
C SER A 80 6.11 0.51 -8.38
N LEU A 81 4.80 0.36 -8.15
CA LEU A 81 3.85 -0.26 -9.08
C LEU A 81 3.20 0.75 -10.05
N GLY A 82 3.54 2.04 -9.96
CA GLY A 82 2.93 3.08 -10.79
C GLY A 82 1.46 3.37 -10.44
N LEU A 83 1.04 3.06 -9.21
CA LEU A 83 -0.33 3.27 -8.70
C LEU A 83 -0.42 4.54 -7.84
N PRO A 84 -1.60 5.17 -7.76
CA PRO A 84 -1.83 6.28 -6.82
C PRO A 84 -1.75 5.80 -5.37
N PHE A 85 -1.59 6.72 -4.42
CA PHE A 85 -1.67 6.40 -3.00
C PHE A 85 -3.05 5.88 -2.65
N LEU A 86 -3.10 4.84 -1.81
CA LEU A 86 -4.35 4.20 -1.44
C LEU A 86 -5.17 5.11 -0.54
N SER A 87 -6.43 5.32 -0.93
CA SER A 87 -7.41 5.94 -0.06
C SER A 87 -7.87 4.96 1.01
N THR A 88 -8.10 5.46 2.23
CA THR A 88 -8.68 4.64 3.29
C THR A 88 -10.13 4.30 2.96
N TYR A 89 -10.53 3.05 3.21
CA TYR A 89 -11.90 2.59 3.03
C TYR A 89 -12.89 3.37 3.91
N LEU A 90 -12.50 3.71 5.15
CA LEU A 90 -13.38 4.38 6.11
C LEU A 90 -13.70 5.85 5.73
N ASN A 91 -12.97 6.45 4.80
CA ASN A 91 -13.29 7.74 4.20
C ASN A 91 -13.88 7.54 2.78
N SER A 92 -15.03 6.86 2.69
CA SER A 92 -15.60 6.39 1.42
C SER A 92 -16.39 7.43 0.60
N VAL A 93 -16.86 8.52 1.22
CA VAL A 93 -17.78 9.45 0.53
C VAL A 93 -17.06 10.21 -0.58
N GLY A 94 -17.40 9.91 -1.83
CA GLY A 94 -16.79 10.54 -3.01
C GLY A 94 -15.41 9.99 -3.37
N THR A 95 -14.95 8.92 -2.70
CA THR A 95 -13.64 8.32 -2.93
C THR A 95 -13.67 7.35 -4.10
N ASN A 96 -12.60 7.36 -4.91
CA ASN A 96 -12.42 6.43 -6.01
C ASN A 96 -11.50 5.26 -5.61
N PHE A 97 -12.04 4.05 -5.61
CA PHE A 97 -11.32 2.81 -5.28
C PHE A 97 -10.94 1.97 -6.52
N SER A 98 -10.93 2.55 -7.74
CA SER A 98 -10.59 1.84 -8.98
C SER A 98 -9.16 1.25 -8.98
N HIS A 99 -8.27 1.77 -8.13
CA HIS A 99 -6.90 1.27 -7.94
C HIS A 99 -6.70 0.56 -6.60
N GLY A 100 -7.79 0.15 -5.97
CA GLY A 100 -7.82 -0.52 -4.67
C GLY A 100 -8.06 0.43 -3.50
N ALA A 101 -8.00 -0.13 -2.29
CA ALA A 101 -8.42 0.51 -1.06
C ALA A 101 -7.55 0.06 0.12
N ASN A 102 -7.48 0.89 1.15
CA ASN A 102 -6.78 0.57 2.38
C ASN A 102 -7.73 0.43 3.56
N PHE A 103 -7.79 -0.77 4.13
CA PHE A 103 -8.61 -1.15 5.27
C PHE A 103 -7.83 -1.10 6.60
N ALA A 104 -6.52 -0.87 6.55
CA ALA A 104 -5.71 -0.77 7.76
C ALA A 104 -6.19 0.38 8.66
N THR A 105 -6.26 0.13 9.96
CA THR A 105 -6.56 1.16 10.96
C THR A 105 -5.57 1.14 12.11
N SER A 106 -5.10 2.30 12.53
CA SER A 106 -4.07 2.41 13.57
C SER A 106 -4.50 1.79 14.89
N GLY A 107 -3.62 1.01 15.51
CA GLY A 107 -3.95 0.27 16.74
C GLY A 107 -4.83 -0.96 16.54
N SER A 108 -5.07 -1.39 15.28
CA SER A 108 -5.73 -2.67 15.00
C SER A 108 -4.96 -3.85 15.54
N THR A 109 -5.70 -4.90 15.89
CA THR A 109 -5.16 -6.17 16.33
C THR A 109 -5.71 -7.31 15.49
N ILE A 110 -4.97 -8.43 15.41
CA ILE A 110 -5.44 -9.64 14.73
C ILE A 110 -6.71 -10.18 15.41
N ARG A 111 -6.76 -10.13 16.75
CA ARG A 111 -7.92 -10.56 17.53
C ARG A 111 -8.85 -9.38 17.76
N GLN A 112 -10.15 -9.65 17.70
CA GLN A 112 -11.16 -8.67 18.08
C GLN A 112 -11.00 -8.21 19.52
N SER A 113 -11.05 -6.88 19.72
CA SER A 113 -11.19 -6.26 21.02
C SER A 113 -12.65 -5.99 21.31
N TYR A 114 -13.14 -6.43 22.47
CA TYR A 114 -14.50 -6.13 22.94
C TYR A 114 -14.57 -4.82 23.76
N ALA A 115 -13.43 -4.17 23.96
CA ALA A 115 -13.33 -2.90 24.66
C ALA A 115 -13.26 -1.74 23.65
N THR A 116 -13.73 -0.57 24.07
CA THR A 116 -13.63 0.65 23.27
C THR A 116 -12.17 1.13 23.13
N LEU A 117 -11.92 2.00 22.16
CA LEU A 117 -10.61 2.64 21.98
C LEU A 117 -10.15 3.36 23.25
N SER A 118 -11.05 4.04 23.97
CA SER A 118 -10.72 4.75 25.21
C SER A 118 -10.42 3.82 26.39
N GLN A 119 -10.94 2.59 26.38
CA GLN A 119 -10.70 1.60 27.43
C GLN A 119 -9.42 0.80 27.21
N SER A 120 -9.10 0.45 25.97
CA SER A 120 -8.01 -0.49 25.65
C SER A 120 -6.81 0.15 24.94
N GLY A 121 -7.00 1.32 24.31
CA GLY A 121 -6.02 1.91 23.40
C GLY A 121 -5.92 1.22 22.03
N PHE A 122 -6.66 0.13 21.80
CA PHE A 122 -6.70 -0.57 20.52
C PHE A 122 -7.91 -0.16 19.68
N SER A 123 -7.74 -0.15 18.36
CA SER A 123 -8.83 0.08 17.42
C SER A 123 -9.88 -1.04 17.54
N PRO A 124 -11.18 -0.71 17.55
CA PRO A 124 -12.23 -1.72 17.46
C PRO A 124 -12.33 -2.34 16.05
N ILE A 125 -11.58 -1.83 15.07
CA ILE A 125 -11.56 -2.32 13.69
C ILE A 125 -10.43 -3.33 13.53
N SER A 126 -10.61 -4.48 14.18
CA SER A 126 -9.67 -5.60 14.16
C SER A 126 -9.60 -6.27 12.78
N MET A 127 -8.62 -7.15 12.57
CA MET A 127 -8.36 -7.79 11.27
C MET A 127 -9.58 -8.51 10.67
N ASP A 128 -10.42 -9.12 11.50
CA ASP A 128 -11.69 -9.72 11.10
C ASP A 128 -12.70 -8.68 10.58
N VAL A 129 -12.80 -7.51 11.24
CA VAL A 129 -13.64 -6.40 10.79
C VAL A 129 -13.13 -5.84 9.47
N GLN A 130 -11.82 -5.62 9.32
CA GLN A 130 -11.23 -5.17 8.05
C GLN A 130 -11.50 -6.16 6.92
N THR A 131 -11.53 -7.46 7.22
CA THR A 131 -11.89 -8.50 6.25
C THR A 131 -13.37 -8.42 5.87
N TRP A 132 -14.27 -8.10 6.82
CA TRP A 132 -15.69 -7.87 6.55
C TRP A 132 -15.95 -6.59 5.74
N GLU A 133 -15.13 -5.55 5.91
CA GLU A 133 -15.21 -4.33 5.11
C GLU A 133 -14.89 -4.57 3.62
N PHE A 134 -14.01 -5.54 3.36
CA PHE A 134 -13.58 -5.91 2.01
C PHE A 134 -14.57 -6.81 1.27
N SER A 135 -15.29 -7.69 1.99
CA SER A 135 -16.21 -8.69 1.43
C SER A 135 -17.52 -8.10 0.92
#